data_AF-A0A3R8NCC0-F1
#
_entry.id   AF-A0A3R8NCC0-F1
#
_cell.length_a   1.000
_cell.length_b   1.000
_cell.length_c   1.000
_cell.angle_alpha   90.00
_cell.angle_beta   90.00
_cell.angle_gamma   90.00
#
_symmetry.space_group_name_H-M   'P 1'
#
loop_
_entity.id
_entity.type
_entity.pdbx_description
1 polymer ?
#
loop_
_entity_poly.entity_id
_entity_poly.type
_entity_poly.pdbx_seq_one_letter_code
_entity_poly.pdbx_strand_id
1 'polypeptide(L)'
;MTAAHTVSRPKSIDLAPPPLDLPRRSAVFLDLDGTLAPIMPRPDDVGPDPRRARALARLREAFEGRVAVVSGRALTNLDYILGGAIPAIGAVHGLVRRTADGQVIEREPHPGLADARRILVELAHCERGLLFEDKGLSVALHYRNAPGCADAVIEAGERLSQSTGLVLQLGDMVAELRTPGADKGAAVTAFLREAPFLGATPVFVGDDLTDEDGFSAANHLGGFGVLVGEPRPTEARYHLKDTEAVFRWLEGLSTPQSVVEVTA
;
A
#
# COMPACT_ATOMS: atom_id res chain seq x y z
N MET A 1 -43.01 -6.88 23.07
CA MET A 1 -41.99 -5.86 23.40
C MET A 1 -40.75 -6.17 22.58
N THR A 2 -40.61 -5.53 21.43
CA THR A 2 -39.50 -5.71 20.49
C THR A 2 -38.37 -4.77 20.92
N ALA A 3 -37.25 -5.35 21.37
CA ALA A 3 -36.05 -4.59 21.69
C ALA A 3 -35.47 -4.01 20.40
N ALA A 4 -35.42 -2.69 20.32
CA ALA A 4 -34.76 -1.99 19.24
C ALA A 4 -33.24 -2.24 19.34
N HIS A 5 -32.68 -2.95 18.36
CA HIS A 5 -31.23 -2.99 18.17
C HIS A 5 -30.75 -1.57 17.83
N THR A 6 -30.14 -0.91 18.80
CA THR A 6 -29.44 0.35 18.58
C THR A 6 -28.21 0.04 17.74
N VAL A 7 -28.27 0.35 16.45
CA VAL A 7 -27.08 0.39 15.60
C VAL A 7 -26.19 1.49 16.15
N SER A 8 -25.18 1.12 16.92
CA SER A 8 -24.15 2.05 17.38
C SER A 8 -23.44 2.58 16.15
N ARG A 9 -23.62 3.88 15.85
CA ARG A 9 -22.76 4.56 14.89
C ARG A 9 -21.31 4.38 15.35
N PRO A 10 -20.36 4.03 14.48
CA PRO A 10 -18.95 4.04 14.86
C PRO A 10 -18.61 5.44 15.38
N LYS A 11 -17.89 5.51 16.51
CA LYS A 11 -17.36 6.77 17.03
C LYS A 11 -16.59 7.43 15.88
N SER A 12 -16.92 8.68 15.56
CA SER A 12 -16.13 9.47 14.61
C SER A 12 -14.69 9.49 15.11
N ILE A 13 -13.79 8.89 14.34
CA ILE A 13 -12.36 8.93 14.59
C ILE A 13 -11.89 10.27 14.06
N ASP A 14 -11.64 11.21 14.97
CA ASP A 14 -11.16 12.55 14.66
C ASP A 14 -9.63 12.52 14.61
N LEU A 15 -9.09 12.20 13.43
CA LEU A 15 -7.65 12.22 13.18
C LEU A 15 -7.27 13.57 12.57
N ALA A 16 -6.24 14.19 13.15
CA ALA A 16 -5.68 15.43 12.64
C ALA A 16 -4.93 15.20 11.31
N PRO A 17 -4.75 16.25 10.49
CA PRO A 17 -3.83 16.19 9.36
C PRO A 17 -2.39 15.97 9.85
N PRO A 18 -1.54 15.27 9.06
CA PRO A 18 -0.14 15.05 9.41
C PRO A 18 0.66 16.37 9.43
N PRO A 19 1.69 16.47 10.29
CA PRO A 19 2.54 17.65 10.36
C PRO A 19 3.35 17.85 9.07
N LEU A 20 3.73 19.09 8.79
CA LEU A 20 4.68 19.44 7.72
C LEU A 20 6.13 19.47 8.21
N ASP A 21 6.34 19.73 9.50
CA ASP A 21 7.67 19.71 10.13
C ASP A 21 7.98 18.29 10.62
N LEU A 22 8.46 17.46 9.70
CA LEU A 22 8.88 16.10 10.01
C LEU A 22 10.29 16.08 10.62
N PRO A 23 10.61 15.11 11.49
CA PRO A 23 11.99 14.94 11.98
C PRO A 23 13.00 14.93 10.84
N ARG A 24 14.16 15.59 11.02
CA ARG A 24 15.19 15.74 9.96
C ARG A 24 15.58 14.42 9.28
N ARG A 25 15.60 13.32 10.03
CA ARG A 25 15.90 11.98 9.52
C ARG A 25 14.63 11.14 9.34
N SER A 26 13.59 11.70 8.74
CA SER A 26 12.40 10.92 8.40
C SER A 26 12.59 10.11 7.13
N ALA A 27 11.86 9.01 7.02
CA ALA A 27 11.72 8.21 5.82
C ALA A 27 10.24 8.10 5.46
N VAL A 28 9.89 8.35 4.20
CA VAL A 28 8.50 8.35 3.74
C VAL A 28 8.21 7.09 2.92
N PHE A 29 7.24 6.31 3.37
CA PHE A 29 6.75 5.12 2.72
C PHE A 29 5.33 5.39 2.20
N LEU A 30 5.12 5.19 0.91
CA LEU A 30 3.90 5.57 0.22
C LEU A 30 3.27 4.34 -0.42
N ASP A 31 2.01 4.06 -0.12
CA ASP A 31 1.21 3.20 -0.99
C ASP A 31 0.92 3.90 -2.34
N LEU A 32 0.46 3.13 -3.33
CA LEU A 32 0.15 3.62 -4.66
C LEU A 32 -1.35 3.79 -4.90
N ASP A 33 -2.13 2.72 -4.82
CA ASP A 33 -3.53 2.73 -5.22
C ASP A 33 -4.36 3.36 -4.09
N GLY A 34 -5.28 4.27 -4.41
CA GLY A 34 -5.97 5.09 -3.39
C GLY A 34 -5.11 6.19 -2.75
N THR A 35 -3.78 6.05 -2.74
CA THR A 35 -2.85 6.98 -2.11
C THR A 35 -2.16 7.95 -3.08
N LEU A 36 -1.39 7.44 -4.05
CA LEU A 36 -0.69 8.22 -5.09
C LEU A 36 -1.39 8.17 -6.46
N ALA A 37 -2.41 7.34 -6.59
CA ALA A 37 -3.28 7.21 -7.74
C ALA A 37 -4.71 6.94 -7.25
N PRO A 38 -5.75 7.48 -7.88
CA PRO A 38 -7.13 7.11 -7.53
C PRO A 38 -7.39 5.63 -7.84
N ILE A 39 -8.32 5.01 -7.10
CA ILE A 39 -8.79 3.66 -7.40
C ILE A 39 -9.49 3.65 -8.76
N MET A 40 -9.06 2.76 -9.66
CA MET A 40 -9.59 2.61 -11.02
C MET A 40 -10.40 1.32 -11.19
N PRO A 41 -11.32 1.24 -12.19
CA PRO A 41 -12.10 0.03 -12.46
C PRO A 41 -11.25 -1.21 -12.76
N ARG A 42 -10.08 -1.03 -13.41
CA ARG A 42 -9.12 -2.09 -13.66
C ARG A 42 -7.73 -1.68 -13.14
N PRO A 43 -6.94 -2.63 -12.61
CA PRO A 43 -5.57 -2.35 -12.18
C PRO A 43 -4.72 -1.72 -13.30
N ASP A 44 -4.86 -2.19 -14.54
CA ASP A 44 -4.10 -1.72 -15.71
C ASP A 44 -4.43 -0.29 -16.15
N ASP A 45 -5.53 0.30 -15.65
CA ASP A 45 -5.94 1.67 -16.00
C ASP A 45 -5.08 2.72 -15.29
N VAL A 46 -4.34 2.34 -14.25
CA VAL A 46 -3.37 3.22 -13.58
C VAL A 46 -2.08 3.24 -14.40
N GLY A 47 -1.86 4.34 -15.12
CA GLY A 47 -0.67 4.57 -15.95
C GLY A 47 0.30 5.61 -15.36
N PRO A 48 1.40 5.92 -16.08
CA PRO A 48 2.34 6.98 -15.73
C PRO A 48 1.65 8.34 -15.65
N ASP A 49 1.95 9.10 -14.60
CA ASP A 49 1.47 10.47 -14.42
C ASP A 49 2.66 11.43 -14.17
N PRO A 50 2.88 12.44 -15.05
CA PRO A 50 3.92 13.44 -14.86
C PRO A 50 3.83 14.21 -13.53
N ARG A 51 2.63 14.44 -12.98
CA ARG A 51 2.48 15.10 -11.69
C ARG A 51 3.02 14.22 -10.56
N ARG A 52 2.61 12.95 -10.52
CA ARG A 52 3.14 11.97 -9.57
C ARG A 52 4.66 11.85 -9.67
N ALA A 53 5.20 11.71 -10.88
CA ALA A 53 6.65 11.60 -11.08
C ALA A 53 7.41 12.82 -10.54
N ARG A 54 6.93 14.04 -10.80
CA ARG A 54 7.54 15.27 -10.27
C ARG A 54 7.44 15.38 -8.74
N ALA A 55 6.29 15.04 -8.16
CA ALA A 55 6.10 15.08 -6.71
C ALA A 55 7.05 14.10 -6.01
N LEU A 56 7.15 12.87 -6.51
CA LEU A 56 8.06 11.85 -5.98
C LEU A 56 9.52 12.23 -6.15
N ALA A 57 9.92 12.82 -7.28
CA ALA A 57 11.29 13.29 -7.48
C ALA A 57 11.69 14.39 -6.48
N ARG A 58 10.81 15.38 -6.25
CA ARG A 58 11.03 16.44 -5.26
C ARG A 58 11.10 15.90 -3.84
N LEU A 59 10.21 14.98 -3.49
CA LEU A 59 10.22 14.34 -2.19
C LEU A 59 11.52 13.54 -1.98
N ARG A 60 11.96 12.81 -3.01
CA ARG A 60 13.22 12.07 -2.97
C ARG A 60 14.41 12.99 -2.72
N GLU A 61 14.43 14.18 -3.33
CA GLU A 61 15.47 15.19 -3.08
C GLU A 61 15.40 15.72 -1.64
N ALA A 62 14.21 16.15 -1.19
CA ALA A 62 14.01 16.72 0.15
C ALA A 62 14.33 15.74 1.29
N PHE A 63 14.15 14.44 1.07
CA PHE A 63 14.43 13.39 2.06
C PHE A 63 15.72 12.62 1.76
N GLU A 64 16.61 13.16 0.91
CA GLU A 64 17.91 12.56 0.55
C GLU A 64 17.81 11.07 0.19
N GLY A 65 16.81 10.72 -0.60
CA GLY A 65 16.56 9.35 -1.07
C GLY A 65 15.77 8.45 -0.12
N ARG A 66 15.41 8.91 1.08
CA ARG A 66 14.64 8.14 2.08
C ARG A 66 13.14 8.10 1.75
N VAL A 67 12.81 7.73 0.52
CA VAL A 67 11.44 7.59 0.02
C VAL A 67 11.31 6.23 -0.65
N ALA A 68 10.29 5.46 -0.27
CA ALA A 68 9.97 4.18 -0.90
C ALA A 68 8.48 4.10 -1.24
N VAL A 69 8.16 3.39 -2.32
CA VAL A 69 6.77 3.00 -2.63
C VAL A 69 6.56 1.56 -2.15
N VAL A 70 5.52 1.31 -1.36
CA VAL A 70 5.18 -0.02 -0.84
C VAL A 70 3.75 -0.36 -1.23
N SER A 71 3.56 -1.32 -2.16
CA SER A 71 2.28 -1.57 -2.81
C SER A 71 2.00 -3.08 -2.99
N GLY A 72 0.73 -3.41 -3.17
CA GLY A 72 0.27 -4.74 -3.57
C GLY A 72 0.53 -5.09 -5.04
N ARG A 73 0.95 -4.13 -5.87
CA ARG A 73 1.25 -4.36 -7.29
C ARG A 73 2.54 -5.14 -7.52
N ALA A 74 2.64 -5.77 -8.68
CA ALA A 74 3.89 -6.38 -9.14
C ALA A 74 4.96 -5.32 -9.43
N LEU A 75 6.24 -5.69 -9.27
CA LEU A 75 7.37 -4.77 -9.47
C LEU A 75 7.39 -4.14 -10.88
N THR A 76 7.07 -4.94 -11.91
CA THR A 76 7.00 -4.47 -13.31
C THR A 76 5.91 -3.43 -13.52
N ASN A 77 4.75 -3.55 -12.86
CA ASN A 77 3.71 -2.53 -12.93
C ASN A 77 4.17 -1.25 -12.23
N LEU A 78 4.81 -1.37 -11.06
CA LEU A 78 5.33 -0.21 -10.34
C LEU A 78 6.40 0.51 -11.16
N ASP A 79 7.27 -0.20 -11.85
CA ASP A 79 8.27 0.39 -12.75
C ASP A 79 7.63 1.21 -13.87
N TYR A 80 6.59 0.65 -14.51
CA TYR A 80 5.83 1.36 -15.53
C TYR A 80 5.18 2.63 -14.96
N ILE A 81 4.44 2.49 -13.85
CA ILE A 81 3.62 3.56 -13.25
C ILE A 81 4.50 4.70 -12.68
N LEU A 82 5.61 4.35 -12.03
CA LEU A 82 6.48 5.31 -11.37
C LEU A 82 7.51 5.93 -12.31
N GLY A 83 7.78 5.31 -13.48
CA GLY A 83 8.70 5.83 -14.48
C GLY A 83 10.11 6.10 -13.93
N GLY A 84 10.56 5.28 -12.98
CA GLY A 84 11.88 5.41 -12.34
C GLY A 84 12.02 6.58 -11.34
N ALA A 85 10.92 7.25 -10.95
CA ALA A 85 10.97 8.35 -9.98
C ALA A 85 11.50 7.91 -8.61
N ILE A 86 11.22 6.66 -8.19
CA ILE A 86 11.64 6.08 -6.92
C ILE A 86 12.31 4.71 -7.17
N PRO A 87 13.58 4.52 -6.75
CA PRO A 87 14.26 3.23 -6.91
C PRO A 87 13.82 2.21 -5.85
N ALA A 88 13.61 2.66 -4.61
CA ALA A 88 13.24 1.81 -3.48
C ALA A 88 11.76 1.42 -3.54
N ILE A 89 11.49 0.13 -3.75
CA ILE A 89 10.13 -0.39 -3.95
C ILE A 89 9.90 -1.64 -3.10
N GLY A 90 8.82 -1.68 -2.34
CA GLY A 90 8.21 -2.91 -1.83
C GLY A 90 7.02 -3.28 -2.72
N ALA A 91 7.11 -4.37 -3.47
CA ALA A 91 6.08 -4.87 -4.35
C ALA A 91 5.44 -6.15 -3.78
N VAL A 92 4.24 -6.49 -4.27
CA VAL A 92 3.47 -7.66 -3.85
C VAL A 92 3.33 -7.72 -2.32
N HIS A 93 2.90 -6.61 -1.73
CA HIS A 93 2.75 -6.44 -0.27
C HIS A 93 4.04 -6.67 0.52
N GLY A 94 5.20 -6.39 -0.08
CA GLY A 94 6.51 -6.55 0.56
C GLY A 94 7.19 -7.91 0.33
N LEU A 95 6.58 -8.82 -0.44
CA LEU A 95 7.20 -10.11 -0.81
C LEU A 95 8.35 -9.94 -1.81
N VAL A 96 8.32 -8.87 -2.60
CA VAL A 96 9.42 -8.45 -3.48
C VAL A 96 9.89 -7.08 -3.03
N ARG A 97 11.20 -6.88 -2.91
CA ARG A 97 11.78 -5.60 -2.51
C ARG A 97 12.93 -5.25 -3.42
N ARG A 98 12.83 -4.10 -4.10
CA ARG A 98 13.96 -3.45 -4.74
C ARG A 98 14.55 -2.43 -3.77
N THR A 99 15.81 -2.63 -3.40
CA THR A 99 16.60 -1.72 -2.56
C THR A 99 16.88 -0.41 -3.29
N ALA A 100 17.35 0.61 -2.57
CA ALA A 100 17.66 1.92 -3.18
C ALA A 100 18.82 1.88 -4.21
N ASP A 101 19.71 0.89 -4.11
CA ASP A 101 20.80 0.64 -5.07
C ASP A 101 20.41 -0.30 -6.23
N GLY A 102 19.14 -0.76 -6.26
CA GLY A 102 18.57 -1.50 -7.37
C GLY A 102 18.63 -3.03 -7.24
N GLN A 103 19.18 -3.57 -6.15
CA GLN A 103 19.11 -5.01 -5.88
C GLN A 103 17.65 -5.45 -5.65
N VAL A 104 17.23 -6.51 -6.34
CA VAL A 104 15.92 -7.14 -6.14
C VAL A 104 16.07 -8.34 -5.20
N ILE A 105 15.28 -8.33 -4.14
CA ILE A 105 15.19 -9.39 -3.13
C ILE A 105 13.75 -9.89 -3.14
N GLU A 106 13.55 -11.16 -3.45
CA GLU A 106 12.23 -11.78 -3.49
C GLU A 106 12.22 -13.09 -2.71
N ARG A 107 11.02 -13.50 -2.27
CA ARG A 107 10.80 -14.79 -1.62
C ARG A 107 10.60 -15.88 -2.66
N GLU A 108 10.88 -17.11 -2.28
CA GLU A 108 10.48 -18.27 -3.07
C GLU A 108 8.94 -18.39 -3.10
N PRO A 109 8.33 -18.65 -4.26
CA PRO A 109 6.89 -18.82 -4.38
C PRO A 109 6.42 -20.02 -3.57
N HIS A 110 5.34 -19.84 -2.81
CA HIS A 110 4.72 -20.95 -2.09
C HIS A 110 4.18 -22.01 -3.09
N PRO A 111 4.45 -23.31 -2.91
CA PRO A 111 3.99 -24.37 -3.83
C PRO A 111 2.49 -24.36 -4.10
N GLY A 112 1.69 -23.97 -3.10
CA GLY A 112 0.23 -23.84 -3.19
C GLY A 112 -0.26 -22.81 -4.23
N LEU A 113 0.60 -21.90 -4.70
CA LEU A 113 0.23 -20.95 -5.76
C LEU A 113 -0.11 -21.65 -7.08
N ALA A 114 0.44 -22.84 -7.34
CA ALA A 114 0.10 -23.59 -8.55
C ALA A 114 -1.39 -23.99 -8.56
N ASP A 115 -1.89 -24.50 -7.43
CA ASP A 115 -3.29 -24.89 -7.27
C ASP A 115 -4.22 -23.67 -7.26
N ALA A 116 -3.85 -22.62 -6.53
CA ALA A 116 -4.62 -21.38 -6.50
C ALA A 116 -4.73 -20.75 -7.89
N ARG A 117 -3.62 -20.67 -8.65
CA ARG A 117 -3.62 -20.18 -10.03
C ARG A 117 -4.59 -20.95 -10.90
N ARG A 118 -4.52 -22.28 -10.91
CA ARG A 118 -5.40 -23.12 -11.73
C ARG A 118 -6.87 -22.86 -11.41
N ILE A 119 -7.22 -22.88 -10.13
CA ILE A 119 -8.61 -22.72 -9.67
C ILE A 119 -9.15 -21.31 -9.96
N LEU A 120 -8.37 -20.26 -9.66
CA LEU A 120 -8.83 -18.89 -9.90
C LEU A 120 -8.94 -18.55 -11.40
N VAL A 121 -8.10 -19.13 -12.25
CA VAL A 121 -8.24 -19.02 -13.72
C VAL A 121 -9.54 -19.69 -14.19
N GLU A 122 -9.84 -20.89 -13.70
CA GLU A 122 -11.11 -21.58 -14.02
C GLU A 122 -12.31 -20.74 -13.60
N LEU A 123 -12.31 -20.16 -12.39
CA LEU A 123 -13.38 -19.28 -11.91
C LEU A 123 -13.52 -18.01 -12.76
N ALA A 124 -12.41 -17.38 -13.14
CA ALA A 124 -12.42 -16.20 -13.99
C ALA A 124 -13.03 -16.47 -15.38
N HIS A 125 -12.95 -17.72 -15.88
CA HIS A 125 -13.59 -18.11 -17.13
C HIS A 125 -15.10 -18.37 -16.99
N CYS A 126 -15.61 -18.61 -15.78
CA CYS A 126 -17.03 -18.86 -15.54
C CYS A 126 -17.89 -17.58 -15.63
N GLU A 127 -17.32 -16.40 -15.35
CA GLU A 127 -18.04 -15.13 -15.37
C GLU A 127 -17.18 -14.02 -15.98
N ARG A 128 -17.71 -13.30 -16.98
CA ARG A 128 -16.92 -12.34 -17.77
C ARG A 128 -16.45 -11.11 -16.98
N GLY A 129 -17.16 -10.79 -15.89
CA GLY A 129 -16.79 -9.67 -15.02
C GLY A 129 -15.71 -10.02 -13.99
N LEU A 130 -15.32 -11.29 -13.86
CA LEU A 130 -14.20 -11.69 -13.02
C LEU A 130 -12.88 -11.50 -13.77
N LEU A 131 -11.88 -10.93 -13.09
CA LEU A 131 -10.56 -10.72 -13.65
C LEU A 131 -9.50 -11.41 -12.78
N PHE A 132 -8.81 -12.39 -13.37
CA PHE A 132 -7.67 -13.04 -12.75
C PHE A 132 -6.40 -12.20 -12.95
N GLU A 133 -5.58 -12.11 -11.90
CA GLU A 133 -4.28 -11.45 -11.91
C GLU A 133 -3.23 -12.37 -11.27
N ASP A 134 -2.06 -12.48 -11.91
CA ASP A 134 -0.91 -13.22 -11.40
C ASP A 134 0.28 -12.28 -11.21
N LYS A 135 0.79 -12.20 -9.98
CA LYS A 135 1.92 -11.36 -9.60
C LYS A 135 3.16 -12.19 -9.25
N GLY A 136 3.19 -13.47 -9.62
CA GLY A 136 4.27 -14.42 -9.33
C GLY A 136 4.21 -14.98 -7.92
N LEU A 137 4.27 -14.12 -6.89
CA LEU A 137 4.23 -14.50 -5.47
C LEU A 137 2.83 -14.41 -4.84
N SER A 138 1.86 -13.92 -5.61
CA SER A 138 0.44 -13.92 -5.27
C SER A 138 -0.41 -14.06 -6.53
N VAL A 139 -1.64 -14.52 -6.34
CA VAL A 139 -2.68 -14.56 -7.37
C VAL A 139 -3.94 -13.93 -6.82
N ALA A 140 -4.66 -13.17 -7.63
CA ALA A 140 -5.84 -12.45 -7.21
C ALA A 140 -7.01 -12.66 -8.19
N LEU A 141 -8.22 -12.60 -7.64
CA LEU A 141 -9.45 -12.62 -8.42
C LEU A 141 -10.27 -11.38 -8.07
N HIS A 142 -10.37 -10.47 -9.02
CA HIS A 142 -11.13 -9.23 -8.92
C HIS A 142 -12.57 -9.47 -9.33
N TYR A 143 -13.52 -8.98 -8.54
CA TYR A 143 -14.95 -9.10 -8.79
C TYR A 143 -15.67 -7.75 -8.90
N ARG A 144 -14.90 -6.66 -9.12
CA ARG A 144 -15.46 -5.32 -9.30
C ARG A 144 -16.49 -5.23 -10.42
N ASN A 145 -16.23 -5.89 -11.55
CA ASN A 145 -17.13 -5.91 -12.70
C ASN A 145 -18.18 -7.04 -12.63
N ALA A 146 -18.19 -7.82 -11.53
CA ALA A 146 -19.18 -8.85 -11.23
C ALA A 146 -19.47 -8.89 -9.71
N PRO A 147 -20.01 -7.81 -9.10
CA PRO A 147 -20.23 -7.72 -7.66
C PRO A 147 -21.06 -8.86 -7.08
N GLY A 148 -21.97 -9.43 -7.87
CA GLY A 148 -22.79 -10.58 -7.47
C GLY A 148 -22.00 -11.87 -7.23
N CYS A 149 -20.73 -11.92 -7.61
CA CYS A 149 -19.84 -13.07 -7.39
C CYS A 149 -19.00 -12.96 -6.10
N ALA A 150 -19.15 -11.89 -5.31
CA ALA A 150 -18.33 -11.63 -4.13
C ALA A 150 -18.24 -12.85 -3.19
N ASP A 151 -19.38 -13.40 -2.78
CA ASP A 151 -19.44 -14.54 -1.86
C ASP A 151 -18.69 -15.77 -2.40
N ALA A 152 -18.87 -16.08 -3.69
CA ALA A 152 -18.21 -17.22 -4.32
C ALA A 152 -16.69 -17.02 -4.43
N VAL A 153 -16.23 -15.81 -4.71
CA VAL A 153 -14.80 -15.48 -4.79
C VAL A 153 -14.15 -15.53 -3.41
N ILE A 154 -14.81 -14.99 -2.39
CA ILE A 154 -14.32 -15.02 -1.00
C ILE A 154 -14.27 -16.47 -0.50
N GLU A 155 -15.33 -17.26 -0.70
CA GLU A 155 -15.37 -18.66 -0.29
C GLU A 155 -14.25 -19.49 -0.97
N ALA A 156 -14.03 -19.28 -2.27
CA ALA A 156 -12.93 -19.92 -2.99
C ALA A 156 -11.57 -19.55 -2.39
N GLY A 157 -11.36 -18.26 -2.09
CA GLY A 157 -10.16 -17.77 -1.41
C GLY A 157 -9.94 -18.42 -0.05
N GLU A 158 -10.97 -18.50 0.78
CA GLU A 158 -10.88 -19.11 2.12
C GLU A 158 -10.53 -20.60 2.05
N ARG A 159 -11.20 -21.35 1.16
CA ARG A 159 -10.94 -22.78 0.95
C ARG A 159 -9.52 -23.02 0.44
N LEU A 160 -9.05 -22.20 -0.49
CA LEU A 160 -7.68 -22.28 -1.00
C LEU A 160 -6.66 -21.95 0.08
N SER A 161 -6.87 -20.89 0.86
CA SER A 161 -6.01 -20.53 1.98
C SER A 161 -5.90 -21.66 3.00
N GLN A 162 -7.02 -22.26 3.40
CA GLN A 162 -7.06 -23.36 4.36
C GLN A 162 -6.37 -24.63 3.84
N SER A 163 -6.55 -24.97 2.56
CA SER A 163 -6.02 -26.21 1.98
C SER A 163 -4.55 -26.10 1.56
N THR A 164 -4.09 -24.91 1.20
CA THR A 164 -2.72 -24.70 0.69
C THR A 164 -1.78 -24.04 1.69
N GLY A 165 -2.28 -23.37 2.73
CA GLY A 165 -1.48 -22.55 3.64
C GLY A 165 -1.10 -21.17 3.09
N LEU A 166 -1.64 -20.78 1.92
CA LEU A 166 -1.51 -19.40 1.43
C LEU A 166 -2.24 -18.42 2.35
N VAL A 167 -1.77 -17.18 2.40
CA VAL A 167 -2.46 -16.11 3.12
C VAL A 167 -3.54 -15.53 2.23
N LEU A 168 -4.80 -15.60 2.65
CA LEU A 168 -5.89 -14.86 2.03
C LEU A 168 -5.85 -13.41 2.50
N GLN A 169 -5.95 -12.50 1.54
CA GLN A 169 -6.04 -11.08 1.76
C GLN A 169 -7.22 -10.52 0.95
N LEU A 170 -8.21 -9.99 1.65
CA LEU A 170 -9.34 -9.32 1.03
C LEU A 170 -9.01 -7.84 0.90
N GLY A 171 -9.31 -7.27 -0.27
CA GLY A 171 -9.21 -5.84 -0.54
C GLY A 171 -10.49 -5.31 -1.17
N ASP A 172 -10.46 -4.09 -1.69
CA ASP A 172 -11.62 -3.49 -2.37
C ASP A 172 -12.01 -4.26 -3.65
N MET A 173 -13.04 -5.09 -3.52
CA MET A 173 -13.58 -5.95 -4.57
C MET A 173 -12.58 -6.97 -5.17
N VAL A 174 -11.68 -7.50 -4.33
CA VAL A 174 -10.67 -8.49 -4.71
C VAL A 174 -10.41 -9.49 -3.58
N ALA A 175 -10.17 -10.75 -3.94
CA ALA A 175 -9.57 -11.76 -3.05
C ALA A 175 -8.19 -12.14 -3.60
N GLU A 176 -7.14 -11.92 -2.81
CA GLU A 176 -5.76 -12.21 -3.15
C GLU A 176 -5.21 -13.32 -2.26
N LEU A 177 -4.59 -14.34 -2.87
CA LEU A 177 -3.87 -15.40 -2.19
C LEU A 177 -2.38 -15.22 -2.41
N ARG A 178 -1.63 -15.05 -1.32
CA ARG A 178 -0.20 -14.73 -1.38
C ARG A 178 0.67 -15.70 -0.61
N THR A 179 1.93 -15.78 -1.03
CA THR A 179 2.99 -16.47 -0.29
C THR A 179 3.08 -15.90 1.14
N PRO A 180 3.14 -16.75 2.18
CA PRO A 180 3.30 -16.28 3.56
C PRO A 180 4.65 -15.60 3.82
N GLY A 181 4.70 -14.72 4.83
CA GLY A 181 5.94 -14.34 5.51
C GLY A 181 6.37 -12.88 5.46
N ALA A 182 5.96 -12.10 4.45
CA ALA A 182 6.18 -10.65 4.44
C ALA A 182 4.87 -9.89 4.24
N ASP A 183 4.80 -8.70 4.82
CA ASP A 183 3.73 -7.71 4.68
C ASP A 183 4.37 -6.31 4.46
N LYS A 184 3.52 -5.28 4.32
CA LYS A 184 4.02 -3.90 4.11
C LYS A 184 4.86 -3.41 5.29
N GLY A 185 4.54 -3.80 6.53
CA GLY A 185 5.33 -3.48 7.73
C GLY A 185 6.71 -4.14 7.75
N ALA A 186 6.81 -5.38 7.26
CA ALA A 186 8.07 -6.07 7.08
C ALA A 186 8.95 -5.36 6.03
N ALA A 187 8.36 -4.85 4.94
CA ALA A 187 9.08 -4.05 3.96
C ALA A 187 9.63 -2.75 4.57
N VAL A 188 8.82 -2.01 5.34
CA VAL A 188 9.25 -0.80 6.08
C VAL A 188 10.43 -1.12 7.00
N THR A 189 10.30 -2.18 7.80
CA THR A 189 11.34 -2.61 8.74
C THR A 189 12.63 -2.99 8.02
N ALA A 190 12.53 -3.65 6.85
CA ALA A 190 13.69 -4.03 6.05
C ALA A 190 14.41 -2.81 5.48
N PHE A 191 13.67 -1.84 4.90
CA PHE A 191 14.27 -0.61 4.39
C PHE A 191 15.03 0.15 5.49
N LEU A 192 14.44 0.30 6.68
CA LEU A 192 15.08 1.03 7.79
C LEU A 192 16.39 0.42 8.33
N ARG A 193 16.78 -0.77 7.85
CA ARG A 193 18.05 -1.45 8.17
C ARG A 193 19.14 -1.25 7.11
N GLU A 194 18.87 -0.50 6.05
CA GLU A 194 19.80 -0.28 4.94
C GLU A 194 19.83 1.20 4.51
N ALA A 195 20.88 1.61 3.80
CA ALA A 195 20.97 2.95 3.26
C ALA A 195 19.93 3.17 2.12
N PRO A 196 19.38 4.39 1.95
CA PRO A 196 19.60 5.60 2.75
C PRO A 196 18.73 5.69 4.03
N PHE A 197 17.87 4.71 4.27
CA PHE A 197 16.85 4.71 5.33
C PHE A 197 17.37 4.38 6.73
N LEU A 198 18.63 3.94 6.85
CA LEU A 198 19.21 3.44 8.10
C LEU A 198 19.00 4.38 9.29
N GLY A 199 18.20 3.94 10.26
CA GLY A 199 17.91 4.71 11.48
C GLY A 199 17.06 5.97 11.26
N ALA A 200 16.30 6.02 10.17
CA ALA A 200 15.31 7.06 9.94
C ALA A 200 14.02 6.81 10.73
N THR A 201 13.24 7.86 10.99
CA THR A 201 11.89 7.76 11.56
C THR A 201 10.87 7.54 10.44
N PRO A 202 10.14 6.40 10.41
CA PRO A 202 9.22 6.10 9.32
C PRO A 202 7.91 6.90 9.39
N VAL A 203 7.47 7.38 8.24
CA VAL A 203 6.10 7.84 8.02
C VAL A 203 5.50 6.98 6.92
N PHE A 204 4.43 6.25 7.24
CA PHE A 204 3.73 5.40 6.27
C PHE A 204 2.40 6.04 5.87
N VAL A 205 2.11 6.10 4.58
CA VAL A 205 0.87 6.69 4.03
C VAL A 205 0.17 5.65 3.16
N GLY A 206 -1.10 5.37 3.45
CA GLY A 206 -1.88 4.33 2.76
C GLY A 206 -3.38 4.49 2.99
N ASP A 207 -4.22 3.79 2.23
CA ASP A 207 -5.68 3.87 2.30
C ASP A 207 -6.35 2.56 2.75
N ASP A 208 -5.75 1.41 2.45
CA ASP A 208 -6.40 0.10 2.55
C ASP A 208 -6.04 -0.66 3.84
N LEU A 209 -6.75 -1.76 4.12
CA LEU A 209 -6.52 -2.63 5.28
C LEU A 209 -5.09 -3.19 5.31
N THR A 210 -4.48 -3.39 4.15
CA THR A 210 -3.10 -3.89 4.03
C THR A 210 -2.05 -2.87 4.50
N ASP A 211 -2.43 -1.59 4.59
CA ASP A 211 -1.56 -0.52 5.08
C ASP A 211 -1.49 -0.46 6.60
N GLU A 212 -2.40 -1.14 7.31
CA GLU A 212 -2.36 -1.25 8.78
C GLU A 212 -1.07 -1.91 9.27
N ASP A 213 -0.53 -2.87 8.52
CA ASP A 213 0.79 -3.46 8.81
C ASP A 213 1.90 -2.40 8.71
N GLY A 214 1.80 -1.49 7.73
CA GLY A 214 2.70 -0.35 7.55
C GLY A 214 2.58 0.69 8.66
N PHE A 215 1.34 1.05 9.04
CA PHE A 215 1.07 1.98 10.14
C PHE A 215 1.58 1.44 11.47
N SER A 216 1.26 0.18 11.77
CA SER A 216 1.72 -0.51 12.97
C SER A 216 3.25 -0.52 13.05
N ALA A 217 3.93 -0.92 11.97
CA ALA A 217 5.40 -0.91 11.93
C ALA A 217 5.96 0.50 12.14
N ALA A 218 5.38 1.53 11.49
CA ALA A 218 5.83 2.91 11.65
C ALA A 218 5.68 3.40 13.10
N ASN A 219 4.53 3.13 13.72
CA ASN A 219 4.26 3.48 15.13
C ASN A 219 5.27 2.83 16.09
N HIS A 220 5.53 1.54 15.93
CA HIS A 220 6.47 0.79 16.78
C HIS A 220 7.91 1.27 16.63
N LEU A 221 8.27 1.80 15.46
CA LEU A 221 9.60 2.29 15.13
C LEU A 221 9.77 3.80 15.42
N GLY A 222 8.87 4.38 16.23
CA GLY A 222 8.95 5.76 16.70
C GLY A 222 8.44 6.81 15.70
N GLY A 223 7.86 6.36 14.60
CA GLY A 223 7.21 7.18 13.59
C GLY A 223 5.69 7.16 13.70
N PHE A 224 5.01 7.23 12.55
CA PHE A 224 3.55 7.21 12.50
C PHE A 224 2.97 6.79 11.14
N GLY A 225 1.74 6.28 11.18
CA GLY A 225 0.90 6.07 9.99
C GLY A 225 -0.01 7.26 9.69
N VAL A 226 -0.33 7.44 8.40
CA VAL A 226 -1.29 8.41 7.85
C VAL A 226 -2.31 7.66 6.99
N LEU A 227 -3.55 7.64 7.44
CA LEU A 227 -4.67 7.04 6.69
C LEU A 227 -5.13 7.99 5.59
N VAL A 228 -5.34 7.46 4.39
CA VAL A 228 -5.93 8.17 3.25
C VAL A 228 -7.37 7.70 3.04
N GLY A 229 -8.29 8.61 2.73
CA GLY A 229 -9.68 8.27 2.42
C GLY A 229 -10.64 8.49 3.59
N GLU A 230 -11.67 7.66 3.73
CA GLU A 230 -12.66 7.83 4.80
C GLU A 230 -12.10 7.40 6.18
N PRO A 231 -12.32 8.18 7.26
CA PRO A 231 -11.92 7.77 8.60
C PRO A 231 -12.56 6.44 9.01
N ARG A 232 -11.73 5.52 9.50
CA ARG A 232 -12.11 4.19 9.98
C ARG A 232 -11.24 3.76 11.16
N PRO A 233 -11.60 2.73 11.94
CA PRO A 233 -10.68 2.11 12.90
C PRO A 233 -9.35 1.78 12.20
N THR A 234 -8.26 2.32 12.75
CA THR A 234 -6.93 2.28 12.14
C THR A 234 -5.85 2.49 13.21
N GLU A 235 -4.65 1.97 12.95
CA GLU A 235 -3.42 2.27 13.68
C GLU A 235 -2.78 3.59 13.23
N ALA A 236 -3.25 4.21 12.13
CA ALA A 236 -2.76 5.52 11.72
C ALA A 236 -3.02 6.60 12.78
N ARG A 237 -2.06 7.52 12.96
CA ARG A 237 -2.18 8.65 13.90
C ARG A 237 -2.71 9.92 13.25
N TYR A 238 -2.65 9.98 11.93
CA TYR A 238 -3.07 11.14 11.14
C TYR A 238 -3.91 10.70 9.95
N HIS A 239 -4.55 11.66 9.32
CA HIS A 239 -5.48 11.44 8.23
C HIS A 239 -5.33 12.46 7.11
N LEU A 240 -5.53 11.99 5.88
CA LEU A 240 -5.68 12.80 4.68
C LEU A 240 -6.93 12.32 3.92
N LYS A 241 -7.80 13.25 3.56
CA LYS A 241 -9.12 12.90 3.01
C LYS A 241 -9.10 12.16 1.66
N ASP A 242 -8.10 12.40 0.81
CA ASP A 242 -8.06 11.91 -0.57
C ASP A 242 -6.64 12.01 -1.16
N THR A 243 -6.45 11.41 -2.34
CA THR A 243 -5.20 11.47 -3.14
C THR A 243 -4.73 12.91 -3.37
N GLU A 244 -5.64 13.89 -3.51
CA GLU A 244 -5.27 15.30 -3.68
C GLU A 244 -4.73 15.94 -2.40
N ALA A 245 -5.26 15.55 -1.23
CA ALA A 245 -4.69 15.94 0.05
C ALA A 245 -3.29 15.34 0.26
N VAL A 246 -3.06 14.11 -0.23
CA VAL A 246 -1.70 13.51 -0.27
C VAL A 246 -0.76 14.37 -1.09
N PHE A 247 -1.09 14.69 -2.34
CA PHE A 247 -0.20 15.51 -3.18
C PHE A 247 0.09 16.89 -2.57
N ARG A 248 -0.91 17.57 -2.01
CA ARG A 248 -0.70 18.85 -1.32
C ARG A 248 0.22 18.73 -0.11
N TRP A 249 0.08 17.65 0.67
CA TRP A 249 0.97 17.40 1.80
C TRP A 249 2.41 17.11 1.35
N LEU A 250 2.61 16.26 0.34
CA LEU A 250 3.94 15.97 -0.23
C LEU A 250 4.63 17.20 -0.81
N GLU A 251 3.87 18.08 -1.47
CA GLU A 251 4.37 19.37 -1.97
C GLU A 251 4.80 20.29 -0.81
N GLY A 252 4.02 20.32 0.28
CA GLY A 252 4.35 21.06 1.50
C GLY A 252 5.64 20.55 2.16
N LEU A 253 5.85 19.23 2.22
CA LEU A 253 7.08 18.63 2.76
C LEU A 253 8.33 18.95 1.92
N SER A 254 8.15 19.18 0.63
CA SER A 254 9.26 19.40 -0.32
C SER A 254 9.61 20.88 -0.50
N THR A 255 8.91 21.79 0.19
CA THR A 255 9.16 23.22 0.11
C THR A 255 10.23 23.61 1.14
N PRO A 256 11.34 24.25 0.75
CA PRO A 256 12.33 24.73 1.70
C PRO A 256 11.67 25.64 2.72
N GLN A 257 11.78 25.32 4.02
CA GLN A 257 11.47 26.30 5.05
C GLN A 257 12.50 27.42 4.91
N SER A 258 12.05 28.59 4.48
CA SER A 258 12.87 29.81 4.47
C SER A 258 13.42 30.01 5.88
N VAL A 259 14.73 29.82 6.04
CA VAL A 259 15.42 30.22 7.27
C VAL A 259 15.26 31.74 7.34
N VAL A 260 14.42 32.22 8.25
CA VAL A 260 14.46 33.62 8.66
C VAL A 260 15.78 33.77 9.41
N GLU A 261 16.82 34.23 8.71
CA GLU A 261 18.01 34.74 9.37
C GLU A 261 17.57 35.90 10.27
N VAL A 262 17.47 35.62 11.57
CA VAL A 262 17.44 36.67 12.58
C VAL A 262 18.86 37.22 12.62
N THR A 263 19.11 38.26 11.83
CA THR A 263 20.27 39.11 12.00
C THR A 263 20.13 39.83 13.33
N ALA A 264 21.03 39.51 14.26
CA ALA A 264 21.30 40.30 15.46
C ALA A 264 22.77 40.72 15.43
#